data_AF-A0AAP4X478-F1
#
_entry.id   AF-A0AAP4X478-F1
#
_cell.length_a   1.000
_cell.length_b   1.000
_cell.length_c   1.000
_cell.angle_alpha   90.00
_cell.angle_beta   90.00
_cell.angle_gamma   90.00
#
_symmetry.space_group_name_H-M   'P 1'
#
loop_
_entity.id
_entity.type
_entity.pdbx_description
1 polymer ?
#
loop_
_entity_poly.entity_id
_entity_poly.type
_entity_poly.pdbx_seq_one_letter_code
_entity_poly.pdbx_strand_id
1 'polypeptide(L)' 'MNRRKKINQTLKGKAKKANAKKAGSNKPKYVSKAERELVQQTEQQEASQLAVSSDDNQEVTAE' A
#
# COMPACT_ATOMS: atom_id res chain seq x y z
N MET A 1 19.96 -38.63 -9.50
CA MET A 1 18.67 -37.92 -9.32
C MET A 1 17.91 -37.99 -10.64
N ASN A 2 16.71 -38.56 -10.66
CA ASN A 2 15.93 -38.63 -11.91
C ASN A 2 15.78 -37.22 -12.53
N ARG A 3 15.94 -37.12 -13.86
CA ARG A 3 15.88 -35.85 -14.61
C ARG A 3 14.63 -35.03 -14.26
N ARG A 4 13.50 -35.71 -14.08
CA ARG A 4 12.22 -35.15 -13.58
C ARG A 4 12.38 -34.44 -12.23
N LYS A 5 13.04 -35.09 -11.25
CA LYS A 5 13.27 -34.53 -9.90
C LYS A 5 14.17 -33.29 -9.96
N LYS A 6 15.17 -33.28 -10.86
CA LYS A 6 16.10 -32.15 -11.03
C LYS A 6 15.40 -30.92 -11.58
N ILE A 7 14.62 -31.09 -12.65
CA ILE A 7 13.83 -30.01 -13.26
C ILE A 7 12.87 -29.40 -12.23
N ASN A 8 12.14 -30.23 -11.49
CA ASN A 8 11.21 -29.77 -10.46
C ASN A 8 11.90 -28.98 -9.34
N GLN A 9 13.09 -29.42 -8.91
CA GLN A 9 13.85 -28.70 -7.89
C GLN A 9 14.29 -27.31 -8.41
N THR A 10 14.78 -27.23 -9.65
CA THR A 10 15.20 -25.97 -10.27
C THR A 10 14.03 -25.01 -10.44
N LEU A 11 12.87 -25.49 -10.92
CA LEU A 11 11.68 -24.67 -11.10
C LEU A 11 11.16 -24.11 -9.77
N LYS A 12 11.08 -24.95 -8.73
CA LYS A 12 10.70 -24.51 -7.37
C LYS A 12 11.67 -23.46 -6.82
N GLY A 13 12.97 -23.62 -7.04
CA GLY A 13 13.98 -22.64 -6.63
C GLY A 13 13.82 -21.28 -7.33
N LYS A 14 13.56 -21.29 -8.65
CA LYS A 14 13.31 -20.07 -9.42
C LYS A 14 12.02 -19.36 -8.98
N ALA A 15 10.94 -20.11 -8.76
CA ALA A 15 9.68 -19.56 -8.26
C ALA A 15 9.83 -18.92 -6.88
N LYS A 16 10.53 -19.58 -5.95
CA LYS A 16 10.82 -19.00 -4.62
C LYS A 16 11.62 -17.69 -4.72
N LYS A 17 12.65 -17.64 -5.56
CA LYS A 17 13.45 -16.42 -5.79
C LYS A 17 12.62 -15.28 -6.39
N ALA A 18 11.73 -15.59 -7.35
CA ALA A 18 10.83 -14.60 -7.94
C ALA A 18 9.83 -14.06 -6.91
N ASN A 19 9.23 -14.94 -6.10
CA ASN A 19 8.27 -14.55 -5.07
C ASN A 19 8.94 -13.74 -3.95
N ALA A 20 10.16 -14.10 -3.53
CA ALA A 20 10.90 -13.34 -2.53
C ALA A 20 11.22 -11.90 -2.99
N LYS A 21 11.44 -11.69 -4.29
CA LYS A 21 11.65 -10.34 -4.86
C LYS A 21 10.36 -9.51 -4.91
N LYS A 22 9.20 -10.17 -5.05
CA LYS A 22 7.89 -9.51 -5.09
C LYS A 22 7.26 -9.34 -3.71
N ALA A 23 7.73 -10.08 -2.70
CA ALA A 23 7.22 -9.98 -1.34
C ALA A 23 7.69 -8.68 -0.68
N GLY A 24 6.75 -7.78 -0.40
CA GLY A 24 6.96 -6.68 0.54
C GLY A 24 6.97 -7.20 1.99
N SER A 25 7.62 -6.46 2.89
CA SER A 25 7.48 -6.73 4.33
C SER A 25 6.03 -6.49 4.74
N ASN A 26 5.34 -7.53 5.22
CA ASN A 26 3.97 -7.42 5.73
C ASN A 26 3.90 -6.75 7.12
N LYS A 27 5.04 -6.27 7.63
CA LYS A 27 5.11 -5.53 8.90
C LYS A 27 4.92 -4.05 8.62
N PRO A 28 4.03 -3.35 9.35
CA PRO A 28 3.98 -1.90 9.27
C PRO A 28 5.36 -1.35 9.61
N LYS A 29 5.82 -0.37 8.82
CA LYS A 29 7.09 0.29 9.07
C LYS A 29 7.00 0.97 10.44
N TYR A 30 7.98 0.72 11.32
CA TYR A 30 8.03 1.43 12.59
C TYR A 30 8.31 2.90 12.29
N VAL A 31 7.34 3.74 12.63
CA VAL A 31 7.45 5.20 12.64
C VAL A 31 7.64 5.64 14.09
N SER A 32 8.53 6.60 14.29
CA SER A 32 8.79 7.17 15.61
C SER A 32 7.53 7.85 16.17
N LYS A 33 7.50 8.14 17.49
CA LYS A 33 6.33 8.80 18.12
C LYS A 33 6.02 10.15 17.45
N ALA A 34 7.05 10.95 17.17
CA ALA A 34 6.91 12.23 16.48
C ALA A 34 6.34 12.08 15.06
N GLU A 35 6.82 11.10 14.29
CA GLU A 35 6.30 10.85 12.93
C GLU A 35 4.87 10.32 12.96
N ARG A 36 4.48 9.53 13.97
CA ARG A 36 3.11 9.04 14.12
C ARG A 36 2.13 10.17 14.46
N GLU A 37 2.54 11.11 15.29
CA GLU A 37 1.74 12.31 15.58
C GLU A 37 1.61 13.21 14.34
N LEU A 38 2.71 13.38 13.59
CA LEU A 38 2.70 14.15 12.34
C LEU A 38 1.75 13.54 11.30
N VAL A 39 1.79 12.22 11.08
CA VAL A 39 0.91 11.53 10.12
C VAL A 39 -0.56 11.64 10.53
N GLN A 40 -0.88 11.51 11.83
CA GLN A 40 -2.26 11.68 12.31
C GLN A 40 -2.77 13.11 12.13
N GLN A 41 -1.93 14.12 12.37
CA GLN A 41 -2.29 15.51 12.13
C GLN A 41 -2.51 15.80 10.64
N THR A 42 -1.66 15.27 9.76
CA THR A 42 -1.82 15.44 8.31
C THR A 42 -3.07 14.71 7.80
N GLU A 43 -3.36 13.50 8.27
CA GLU A 43 -4.57 12.76 7.90
C GLU A 43 -5.86 13.49 8.37
N GLN A 44 -5.83 14.12 9.56
CA GLN A 44 -6.95 14.94 10.05
C GLN A 44 -7.11 16.25 9.27
N GLN A 45 -6.01 16.88 8.86
CA GLN A 45 -6.04 18.08 8.01
C GLN A 45 -6.54 17.76 6.60
N GLU A 46 -6.15 16.64 6.01
CA GLU A 46 -6.63 16.21 4.70
C GLU A 46 -8.13 15.83 4.76
N ALA A 47 -8.56 15.11 5.80
CA ALA A 47 -9.97 14.76 5.99
C ALA A 47 -10.87 15.99 6.19
N SER A 48 -10.38 17.04 6.86
CA SER A 48 -11.12 18.29 7.05
C SER A 48 -11.15 19.16 5.78
N GLN A 49 -10.10 19.16 4.97
CA GLN A 49 -10.08 19.86 3.67
C GLN A 49 -10.98 19.20 2.62
N LEU A 50 -11.09 17.87 2.62
CA LEU A 50 -11.99 17.13 1.74
C LEU A 50 -13.48 17.36 2.07
N ALA A 51 -13.82 17.62 3.33
CA ALA A 51 -15.22 17.88 3.74
C ALA A 51 -15.69 19.32 3.43
N VAL A 52 -14.77 20.31 3.39
CA VAL A 52 -15.11 21.71 3.09
C VAL A 52 -15.37 21.95 1.60
N SER A 53 -14.82 21.12 0.71
CA SER A 53 -14.94 21.31 -0.75
C SER A 53 -16.21 20.71 -1.37
N SER A 54 -17.01 19.97 -0.60
CA SER A 54 -18.26 19.35 -1.08
C SER A 54 -19.52 20.19 -0.87
N ASP A 55 -19.45 21.31 -0.16
CA ASP A 55 -20.62 22.14 0.18
C ASP A 55 -20.89 23.29 -0.84
N ASP A 56 -19.89 23.72 -1.61
CA ASP A 56 -20.01 24.90 -2.51
C ASP A 56 -20.54 24.62 -3.94
N ASN A 57 -21.02 23.41 -4.23
CA ASN A 57 -21.51 23.03 -5.59
C ASN A 57 -23.00 22.67 -5.62
N GLN A 58 -23.84 23.40 -4.87
CA GLN A 58 -25.30 23.33 -4.98
C GLN A 58 -25.93 24.72 -5.16
N GLU A 59 -25.69 25.35 -6.30
CA GLU A 59 -26.51 26.40 -6.92
C GLU A 59 -25.74 26.72 -8.21
N VAL A 60 -26.20 26.40 -9.43
CA VAL A 60 -27.23 27.10 -10.19
C VAL A 60 -27.56 26.24 -11.42
N THR A 61 -28.76 25.66 -11.51
CA THR A 61 -29.36 25.28 -12.80
C THR A 61 -30.86 25.56 -12.76
N ALA A 62 -31.24 26.80 -13.06
CA ALA A 62 -32.59 27.19 -13.40
C ALA A 62 -32.55 28.36 -14.40
N GLU A 63 -32.46 28.03 -15.69
CA GLU A 63 -33.04 28.81 -16.80
C GLU A 63 -33.32 27.90 -17.99
#